data_AF-A0A6J6NBX6-F1
#
_entry.id   AF-A0A6J6NBX6-F1
#
_cell.length_a   1.000
_cell.length_b   1.000
_cell.length_c   1.000
_cell.angle_alpha   90.00
_cell.angle_beta   90.00
_cell.angle_gamma   90.00
#
_symmetry.space_group_name_H-M   'P 1'
#
loop_
_entity.id
_entity.type
_entity.pdbx_description
1 polymer ?
#
loop_
_entity_poly.entity_id
_entity_poly.type
_entity_poly.pdbx_seq_one_letter_code
_entity_poly.pdbx_strand_id
1 'polypeptide(L)'
;MDFVVHSREVGAATVITVSGELDIHTAPDLTEVLSPAIAAGQPVIVDLTDVTFMDSSGLSVFVTALKRAREAGTTLVLVVSEPRVMRVFSITGIDTLIDIHATLDSALSA
;
A
#
# COMPACT_ATOMS: atom_id res chain seq x y z
N MET A 1 -7.81 -17.86 0.80
CA MET A 1 -8.20 -16.84 -0.19
C MET A 1 -6.97 -16.64 -1.05
N ASP A 2 -7.09 -16.60 -2.37
CA ASP A 2 -5.91 -16.41 -3.21
C ASP A 2 -5.40 -14.97 -3.05
N PHE A 3 -4.08 -14.82 -2.91
CA PHE A 3 -3.44 -13.51 -2.89
C PHE A 3 -3.41 -12.96 -4.31
N VAL A 4 -3.90 -11.74 -4.48
CA VAL A 4 -3.97 -11.09 -5.80
C VAL A 4 -3.48 -9.66 -5.68
N VAL A 5 -2.65 -9.26 -6.65
CA VAL A 5 -2.17 -7.89 -6.80
C VAL A 5 -2.38 -7.46 -8.24
N HIS A 6 -3.05 -6.32 -8.42
CA HIS A 6 -3.27 -5.72 -9.72
C HIS A 6 -2.87 -4.25 -9.70
N SER A 7 -2.24 -3.80 -10.79
CA SER A 7 -1.88 -2.40 -10.99
C SER A 7 -2.64 -1.83 -12.17
N ARG A 8 -3.09 -0.58 -12.05
CA ARG A 8 -3.71 0.20 -13.12
C ARG A 8 -3.38 1.67 -12.98
N GLU A 9 -3.31 2.38 -14.09
CA GLU A 9 -3.20 3.84 -14.09
C GLU A 9 -4.58 4.48 -13.90
N VAL A 10 -4.66 5.48 -13.03
CA VAL A 10 -5.86 6.30 -12.79
C VAL A 10 -5.43 7.76 -12.75
N GLY A 11 -5.69 8.47 -13.85
CA GLY A 11 -5.23 9.85 -14.00
C GLY A 11 -3.70 9.90 -13.99
N ALA A 12 -3.13 10.64 -13.03
CA ALA A 12 -1.68 10.75 -12.86
C ALA A 12 -1.08 9.73 -11.86
N ALA A 13 -1.92 8.93 -11.20
CA ALA A 13 -1.51 8.00 -10.16
C ALA A 13 -1.54 6.55 -10.67
N THR A 14 -0.67 5.72 -10.10
CA THR A 14 -0.77 4.26 -10.20
C THR A 14 -1.55 3.73 -9.00
N VAL A 15 -2.63 3.00 -9.25
CA VAL A 15 -3.43 2.33 -8.22
C VAL A 15 -3.10 0.85 -8.21
N ILE A 16 -2.63 0.35 -7.06
CA ILE A 16 -2.34 -1.05 -6.82
C ILE A 16 -3.40 -1.62 -5.88
N THR A 17 -4.25 -2.50 -6.36
CA THR A 17 -5.25 -3.19 -5.55
C THR A 17 -4.69 -4.52 -5.06
N VAL A 18 -4.85 -4.79 -3.77
CA VAL A 18 -4.39 -6.02 -3.11
C VAL A 18 -5.57 -6.70 -2.43
N SER A 19 -5.68 -8.02 -2.58
CA SER A 19 -6.67 -8.82 -1.87
C SER A 19 -6.07 -10.08 -1.27
N GLY A 20 -6.69 -10.57 -0.19
CA GLY A 20 -6.27 -11.78 0.52
C GLY A 20 -5.43 -11.47 1.76
N GLU A 21 -4.38 -12.24 1.99
CA GLU A 21 -3.55 -12.15 3.20
C GLU A 21 -2.16 -11.60 2.86
N LEU A 22 -1.70 -10.60 3.62
CA LEU A 22 -0.38 -10.00 3.44
C LEU A 22 0.58 -10.45 4.55
N ASP A 23 1.42 -11.43 4.24
CA ASP A 23 2.35 -12.06 5.17
C ASP A 23 3.75 -12.22 4.54
N ILE A 24 4.61 -13.02 5.16
CA ILE A 24 5.97 -13.27 4.66
C ILE A 24 6.00 -13.95 3.28
N HIS A 25 4.97 -14.70 2.91
CA HIS A 25 4.88 -15.41 1.64
C HIS A 25 4.40 -14.52 0.50
N THR A 26 3.52 -13.56 0.79
CA THR A 26 2.92 -12.67 -0.21
C THR A 26 3.57 -11.29 -0.29
N ALA A 27 4.35 -10.90 0.72
CA ALA A 27 5.14 -9.67 0.73
C ALA A 27 6.10 -9.51 -0.48
N PRO A 28 6.79 -10.56 -0.98
CA PRO A 28 7.63 -10.45 -2.18
C PRO A 28 6.84 -10.05 -3.42
N ASP A 29 5.67 -10.65 -3.65
CA ASP A 29 4.81 -10.40 -4.81
C ASP A 29 4.31 -8.95 -4.83
N LEU A 30 3.87 -8.42 -3.68
CA LEU A 30 3.52 -7.00 -3.57
C LEU A 30 4.73 -6.10 -3.84
N THR A 31 5.91 -6.46 -3.35
CA THR A 31 7.13 -5.68 -3.55
C THR A 31 7.53 -5.62 -5.02
N GLU A 32 7.34 -6.71 -5.78
CA GLU A 32 7.63 -6.79 -7.21
C GLU A 32 6.76 -5.83 -8.03
N VAL A 33 5.50 -5.62 -7.64
CA VAL A 33 4.59 -4.67 -8.30
C VAL A 33 4.81 -3.23 -7.81
N LEU A 34 5.04 -3.05 -6.51
CA LEU A 34 5.12 -1.73 -5.88
C LEU A 34 6.42 -0.99 -6.21
N SER A 35 7.54 -1.71 -6.29
CA SER A 35 8.86 -1.11 -6.57
C SER A 35 8.95 -0.39 -7.92
N PRO A 36 8.55 -0.98 -9.06
CA PRO A 36 8.58 -0.29 -10.35
C PRO A 36 7.58 0.87 -10.41
N ALA A 37 6.40 0.76 -9.79
CA ALA A 37 5.43 1.85 -9.73
C ALA A 37 6.00 3.09 -9.03
N ILE A 38 6.71 2.89 -7.91
CA ILE A 38 7.41 3.99 -7.22
C ILE A 38 8.56 4.54 -8.05
N ALA A 39 9.35 3.66 -8.68
CA ALA A 39 10.48 4.08 -9.51
C ALA A 39 10.08 4.88 -10.76
N ALA A 40 8.84 4.72 -11.24
CA ALA A 40 8.28 5.53 -12.32
C ALA A 40 8.06 7.00 -11.92
N GLY A 41 8.14 7.33 -10.62
CA GLY A 41 8.04 8.71 -10.13
C GLY A 41 6.63 9.30 -10.12
N GLN A 42 5.61 8.47 -10.36
CA GLN A 42 4.20 8.86 -10.26
C GLN A 42 3.66 8.58 -8.84
N PRO A 43 2.65 9.33 -8.37
CA PRO A 43 1.95 9.01 -7.13
C PRO A 43 1.44 7.56 -7.13
N VAL A 44 1.63 6.86 -6.01
CA VAL A 44 1.17 5.47 -5.86
C VAL A 44 0.13 5.38 -4.76
N ILE A 45 -1.01 4.79 -5.08
CA ILE A 45 -2.07 4.47 -4.13
C ILE A 45 -2.15 2.95 -4.02
N VAL A 46 -2.04 2.41 -2.81
CA VAL A 46 -2.25 0.98 -2.56
C VAL A 46 -3.59 0.78 -1.87
N ASP A 47 -4.51 0.10 -2.55
CA ASP A 47 -5.82 -0.22 -2.03
C ASP A 47 -5.81 -1.58 -1.32
N LEU A 48 -5.93 -1.55 0.01
CA LEU A 48 -5.92 -2.71 0.89
C LEU A 48 -7.33 -3.07 1.37
N THR A 49 -8.38 -2.55 0.72
CA THR A 49 -9.78 -2.78 1.14
C THR A 49 -10.14 -4.26 1.21
N ASP A 50 -9.61 -5.08 0.29
CA ASP A 50 -9.87 -6.52 0.24
C ASP A 50 -8.78 -7.36 0.94
N VAL A 51 -7.89 -6.73 1.73
CA VAL A 51 -6.91 -7.42 2.56
C VAL A 51 -7.53 -7.79 3.91
N THR A 52 -7.61 -9.09 4.18
CA THR A 52 -8.29 -9.61 5.38
C THR A 52 -7.35 -9.83 6.56
N PHE A 53 -6.04 -9.89 6.30
CA PHE A 53 -5.00 -10.12 7.30
C PHE A 53 -3.68 -9.46 6.88
N MET A 54 -2.94 -8.94 7.86
CA MET A 54 -1.58 -8.44 7.66
C MET A 54 -0.73 -8.68 8.92
N ASP A 55 0.51 -9.12 8.73
CA ASP A 55 1.50 -9.24 9.81
C ASP A 55 2.63 -8.18 9.70
N SER A 56 3.69 -8.34 10.51
CA SER A 56 4.85 -7.45 10.47
C SER A 56 5.64 -7.53 9.15
N SER A 57 5.60 -8.67 8.46
CA SER A 57 6.25 -8.89 7.18
C SER A 57 5.55 -8.06 6.11
N GLY A 58 4.22 -8.09 6.08
CA GLY A 58 3.42 -7.22 5.22
C GLY A 58 3.65 -5.73 5.48
N LEU A 59 3.70 -5.34 6.76
CA LEU A 59 4.03 -3.96 7.15
C LEU A 59 5.40 -3.49 6.62
N SER A 60 6.41 -4.37 6.64
CA SER A 60 7.77 -4.04 6.22
C SER A 60 7.86 -3.63 4.73
N VAL A 61 6.94 -4.14 3.90
CA VAL A 61 6.80 -3.73 2.49
C VAL A 61 6.49 -2.25 2.40
N PHE A 62 5.50 -1.77 3.17
CA PHE A 62 5.09 -0.36 3.17
C PHE A 62 6.14 0.56 3.79
N VAL A 63 6.85 0.11 4.83
CA VAL A 63 7.99 0.87 5.39
C VAL A 63 9.05 1.11 4.32
N THR A 64 9.40 0.07 3.56
CA THR A 64 10.41 0.14 2.50
C THR A 64 9.94 0.98 1.33
N ALA A 65 8.69 0.80 0.91
CA ALA A 65 8.05 1.56 -0.15
C ALA A 65 7.97 3.06 0.18
N LEU A 66 7.60 3.43 1.41
CA LEU A 66 7.54 4.82 1.86
C LEU A 66 8.91 5.49 1.77
N LYS A 67 9.99 4.80 2.16
CA LYS A 67 11.36 5.31 2.02
C LYS A 67 11.72 5.55 0.56
N ARG A 68 11.45 4.57 -0.31
CA ARG A 68 11.72 4.68 -1.75
C ARG A 68 10.90 5.79 -2.42
N ALA A 69 9.64 5.96 -2.04
CA ALA A 69 8.79 7.02 -2.57
C ALA A 69 9.38 8.40 -2.24
N ARG A 70 9.83 8.59 -0.99
CA ARG A 70 10.52 9.82 -0.56
C ARG A 70 11.82 10.07 -1.34
N GLU A 71 12.62 9.03 -1.55
CA GLU A 71 13.86 9.11 -2.34
C GLU A 71 13.60 9.45 -3.82
N ALA A 72 12.50 8.93 -4.39
CA ALA A 72 12.08 9.19 -5.76
C ALA A 72 11.31 10.53 -5.91
N GLY A 73 11.02 11.24 -4.81
CA GLY A 73 10.24 12.48 -4.84
C GLY A 73 8.77 12.28 -5.19
N THR A 74 8.22 11.08 -4.96
CA THR A 74 6.81 10.74 -5.17
C THR A 74 6.09 10.44 -3.85
N THR A 75 4.77 10.28 -3.90
CA THR A 75 3.93 9.94 -2.76
C THR A 75 3.52 8.47 -2.77
N LEU A 76 3.39 7.92 -1.57
CA LEU A 76 2.76 6.63 -1.31
C LEU A 76 1.57 6.87 -0.37
N VAL A 77 0.38 6.48 -0.83
CA VAL A 77 -0.88 6.61 -0.11
C VAL A 77 -1.49 5.22 0.05
N LEU A 78 -2.10 4.93 1.20
CA LEU A 78 -2.80 3.68 1.44
C LEU A 78 -4.30 3.91 1.56
N VAL A 79 -5.10 2.97 1.05
CA VAL A 79 -6.52 2.85 1.39
C VAL A 79 -6.66 1.67 2.34
N VAL A 80 -7.13 1.93 3.55
CA VAL A 80 -7.32 0.92 4.59
C VAL A 80 -8.68 1.11 5.21
N SER A 81 -9.58 0.15 4.97
CA SER A 81 -10.94 0.13 5.53
C SER A 81 -11.12 -0.94 6.60
N GLU A 82 -10.33 -2.03 6.57
CA GLU A 82 -10.38 -3.12 7.54
C GLU A 82 -9.70 -2.72 8.88
N PRO A 83 -10.44 -2.66 10.00
CA PRO A 83 -9.88 -2.24 11.29
C PRO A 83 -8.70 -3.08 11.77
N ARG A 84 -8.68 -4.39 11.45
CA ARG A 84 -7.55 -5.27 11.82
C ARG A 84 -6.27 -4.89 11.10
N VAL A 85 -6.35 -4.57 9.82
CA VAL A 85 -5.21 -4.10 9.02
C VAL A 85 -4.77 -2.72 9.51
N MET A 86 -5.70 -1.81 9.74
CA MET A 86 -5.41 -0.48 10.31
C MET A 86 -4.68 -0.58 11.66
N ARG A 87 -5.06 -1.54 12.50
CA ARG A 87 -4.45 -1.74 13.82
C ARG A 87 -2.95 -2.05 13.73
N VAL A 88 -2.49 -2.76 12.70
CA VAL A 88 -1.06 -3.07 12.50
C VAL A 88 -0.26 -1.79 12.23
N PHE A 89 -0.82 -0.88 11.42
CA PHE A 89 -0.22 0.43 11.18
C PHE A 89 -0.17 1.27 12.46
N SER A 90 -1.28 1.36 13.21
CA SER A 90 -1.33 2.17 14.43
C SER A 90 -0.48 1.65 15.58
N ILE A 91 -0.31 0.33 15.74
CA ILE A 91 0.57 -0.22 16.79
C ILE A 91 2.02 0.20 16.57
N THR A 92 2.44 0.31 15.30
CA THR A 92 3.81 0.68 14.95
C THR A 92 4.01 2.18 14.79
N GLY A 93 2.93 2.97 14.82
CA GLY A 93 2.95 4.42 14.68
C GLY A 93 3.29 4.90 13.26
N ILE A 94 3.36 3.99 12.29
CA ILE A 94 3.70 4.37 10.91
C ILE A 94 2.57 5.13 10.21
N ASP A 95 1.34 4.99 10.71
CA ASP A 95 0.18 5.78 10.30
C ASP A 95 0.37 7.29 10.48
N THR A 96 1.38 7.70 11.26
CA THR A 96 1.80 9.12 11.35
C THR A 96 2.74 9.58 10.22
N LEU A 97 3.27 8.65 9.44
CA LEU A 97 4.29 8.89 8.41
C LEU A 97 3.81 8.60 6.98
N ILE A 98 2.78 7.77 6.85
CA ILE A 98 2.15 7.39 5.59
C ILE A 98 0.73 7.94 5.56
N ASP A 99 0.32 8.47 4.42
CA ASP A 99 -1.04 8.98 4.27
C ASP A 99 -2.01 7.80 4.10
N ILE A 100 -3.02 7.72 4.96
CA ILE A 100 -3.99 6.61 5.01
C ILE A 100 -5.40 7.17 4.90
N HIS A 101 -6.14 6.61 3.95
CA HIS A 101 -7.50 6.98 3.63
C HIS A 101 -8.44 5.79 3.84
N ALA A 102 -9.70 6.08 4.18
CA ALA A 102 -10.72 5.03 4.33
C ALA A 102 -11.28 4.53 2.98
N THR A 103 -11.12 5.32 1.91
CA THR A 103 -11.68 5.01 0.59
C THR A 103 -10.71 5.40 -0.53
N LEU A 104 -10.82 4.72 -1.68
CA LEU A 104 -10.05 5.07 -2.87
C LEU A 104 -10.38 6.48 -3.38
N ASP A 105 -11.65 6.88 -3.32
CA ASP A 105 -12.07 8.21 -3.77
C ASP A 105 -11.42 9.34 -2.96
N SER A 106 -11.31 9.19 -1.64
CA SER A 106 -10.63 10.18 -0.81
C SER A 106 -9.11 10.20 -1.06
N ALA A 107 -8.50 9.03 -1.30
CA ALA A 107 -7.08 8.94 -1.67
C ALA A 107 -6.76 9.58 -3.03
N LEU A 108 -7.65 9.44 -4.01
CA LEU A 108 -7.50 10.04 -5.34
C LEU A 108 -7.73 11.56 -5.35
N SER A 109 -8.39 12.09 -4.32
CA SER A 109 -8.75 13.51 -4.22
C SER A 109 -7.81 14.33 -3.33
N ALA A 110 -6.82 13.68 -2.70
CA ALA A 110 -5.84 14.28 -1.79
C ALA A 110 -4.66 14.91 -2.57
#